data_AF-X0SX18-F1
#
_entry.id   AF-X0SX18-F1
#
_cell.length_a   1.000
_cell.length_b   1.000
_cell.length_c   1.000
_cell.angle_alpha   90.00
_cell.angle_beta   90.00
_cell.angle_gamma   90.00
#
_symmetry.space_group_name_H-M   'P 1'
#
loop_
_entity.id
_entity.type
_entity.pdbx_description
1 polymer ?
#
loop_
_entity_poly.entity_id
_entity_poly.type
_entity_poly.pdbx_seq_one_letter_code
_entity_poly.pdbx_strand_id
1 'polypeptide(L)'
;MLLRDGRIERVAPHLEPAANDLDAEGLVLSPGFIDIHCHSEFAALLYPRAESKILAGVTTDVSGNCGASPFPLVGEYRRRRQAEWGRHGLILDWQSAAEYFDRAEASPCSVNRVVLAGHGAIRASVVGYADRRPSAEERGRMRRLLVEAIEAGAWGLSSGLIYPPGCYADVDELADLARCAAEAGAFYSSHIRNEGDALLEAIDGFLDVVRRSGVRGQLSHLKASGAANWQKMPDAIRRLRDARSDGLAVTADRYPYLASMTDLDSLLLPNWAVEGGRDTELARLADPATRRRMAGDIRRRHPESDYFERILIAAVTAHGPQDVVGKTLRQVA
;
A
#
# COMPACT_ATOMS: atom_id res chain seq x y z
N MET A 1 -34.55 -0.71 -9.50
CA MET A 1 -34.20 -0.63 -8.06
C MET A 1 -34.64 0.72 -7.55
N LEU A 2 -35.33 0.79 -6.42
CA LEU A 2 -35.78 2.06 -5.83
C LEU A 2 -34.78 2.53 -4.77
N LEU A 3 -34.36 3.79 -4.89
CA LEU A 3 -33.47 4.45 -3.94
C LEU A 3 -34.23 5.53 -3.16
N ARG A 4 -33.97 5.61 -1.86
CA ARG A 4 -34.50 6.65 -0.97
C ARG A 4 -33.47 7.03 0.07
N ASP A 5 -33.21 8.33 0.22
CA ASP A 5 -32.27 8.88 1.21
C ASP A 5 -30.90 8.19 1.20
N GLY A 6 -30.36 7.94 -0.01
CA GLY A 6 -29.06 7.29 -0.22
C GLY A 6 -29.02 5.78 0.07
N ARG A 7 -30.18 5.14 0.28
CA ARG A 7 -30.30 3.70 0.57
C ARG A 7 -31.13 2.98 -0.48
N ILE A 8 -30.86 1.70 -0.65
CA ILE A 8 -31.73 0.80 -1.43
C ILE A 8 -32.99 0.53 -0.62
N GLU A 9 -34.11 1.09 -1.04
CA GLU A 9 -35.41 0.89 -0.38
C GLU A 9 -36.05 -0.42 -0.84
N ARG A 10 -35.98 -0.73 -2.15
CA ARG A 10 -36.63 -1.91 -2.72
C ARG A 10 -35.94 -2.39 -3.98
N VAL A 11 -35.83 -3.72 -4.10
CA VAL A 11 -35.44 -4.43 -5.33
C VAL A 11 -36.58 -5.36 -5.71
N ALA A 12 -37.17 -5.17 -6.88
CA ALA A 12 -38.29 -5.96 -7.38
C ALA A 12 -38.29 -5.98 -8.92
N PRO A 13 -38.91 -6.99 -9.56
CA PRO A 13 -39.03 -7.05 -11.02
C PRO A 13 -39.79 -5.88 -11.63
N HIS A 14 -40.76 -5.34 -10.90
CA HIS A 14 -41.55 -4.17 -11.28
C HIS A 14 -41.61 -3.19 -10.12
N LEU A 15 -41.46 -1.92 -10.43
CA LEU A 15 -41.54 -0.80 -9.49
C LEU A 15 -42.36 0.29 -10.16
N GLU A 16 -43.17 1.00 -9.38
CA GLU A 16 -43.83 2.21 -9.86
C GLU A 16 -42.76 3.27 -10.22
N PRO A 17 -42.93 4.00 -11.34
CA PRO A 17 -42.01 5.07 -11.72
C PRO A 17 -41.86 6.12 -10.62
N ALA A 18 -40.63 6.59 -10.40
CA ALA A 18 -40.30 7.67 -9.48
C ALA A 18 -39.98 8.97 -10.25
N ALA A 19 -39.85 10.09 -9.53
CA ALA A 19 -39.57 11.40 -10.16
C ALA A 19 -38.25 11.43 -10.96
N ASN A 20 -37.25 10.64 -10.54
CA ASN A 20 -35.96 10.50 -11.22
C ASN A 20 -35.79 9.04 -11.66
N ASP A 21 -36.58 8.63 -12.65
CA ASP A 21 -36.44 7.31 -13.26
C ASP A 21 -35.27 7.28 -14.25
N LEU A 22 -34.49 6.20 -14.21
CA LEU A 22 -33.33 6.00 -15.08
C LEU A 22 -33.54 4.69 -15.83
N ASP A 23 -33.69 4.79 -17.14
CA ASP A 23 -33.74 3.62 -18.00
C ASP A 23 -32.35 3.00 -18.13
N ALA A 24 -32.26 1.74 -17.71
CA ALA A 24 -31.06 0.92 -17.76
C ALA A 24 -31.28 -0.37 -18.58
N GLU A 25 -32.24 -0.37 -19.50
CA GLU A 25 -32.49 -1.50 -20.39
C GLU A 25 -31.21 -1.91 -21.14
N GLY A 26 -30.95 -3.22 -21.19
CA GLY A 26 -29.74 -3.78 -21.82
C GLY A 26 -28.46 -3.62 -21.00
N LEU A 27 -28.51 -3.03 -19.80
CA LEU A 27 -27.38 -2.86 -18.89
C LEU A 27 -27.46 -3.80 -17.67
N VAL A 28 -26.35 -3.91 -16.94
CA VAL A 28 -26.28 -4.64 -15.67
C VAL A 28 -26.29 -3.65 -14.51
N LEU A 29 -27.17 -3.88 -13.55
CA LEU A 29 -27.15 -3.19 -12.26
C LEU A 29 -26.39 -4.03 -11.24
N SER A 30 -25.33 -3.47 -10.67
CA SER A 30 -24.55 -4.09 -9.59
C SER A 30 -24.39 -3.14 -8.41
N PRO A 31 -23.98 -3.63 -7.23
CA PRO A 31 -23.32 -2.78 -6.25
C PRO A 31 -22.12 -2.07 -6.90
N GLY A 32 -21.80 -0.88 -6.42
CA GLY A 32 -20.57 -0.20 -6.82
C GLY A 32 -19.35 -1.00 -6.41
N PHE A 33 -18.29 -0.95 -7.20
CA PHE A 33 -17.10 -1.74 -6.92
C PHE A 33 -16.34 -1.17 -5.73
N ILE A 34 -15.74 -2.07 -4.95
CA ILE A 34 -14.87 -1.75 -3.82
C ILE A 34 -13.43 -2.02 -4.27
N ASP A 35 -12.64 -0.96 -4.39
CA ASP A 35 -11.22 -1.06 -4.66
C ASP A 35 -10.48 -1.29 -3.34
N ILE A 36 -10.23 -2.56 -3.02
CA ILE A 36 -9.61 -3.00 -1.75
C ILE A 36 -8.14 -2.62 -1.64
N HIS A 37 -7.49 -2.21 -2.74
CA HIS A 37 -6.06 -1.93 -2.76
C HIS A 37 -5.74 -0.70 -3.60
N CYS A 38 -5.67 0.46 -2.95
CA CYS A 38 -5.22 1.69 -3.58
C CYS A 38 -4.28 2.53 -2.70
N HIS A 39 -3.76 3.59 -3.31
CA HIS A 39 -2.89 4.59 -2.72
C HIS A 39 -3.42 6.02 -2.97
N SER A 40 -4.71 6.23 -2.69
CA SER A 40 -5.41 7.50 -2.95
C SER A 40 -5.39 8.46 -1.76
N GLU A 41 -4.87 8.06 -0.59
CA GLU A 41 -5.03 8.78 0.68
C GLU A 41 -4.66 10.27 0.63
N PHE A 42 -3.61 10.63 -0.13
CA PHE A 42 -3.25 12.04 -0.33
C PHE A 42 -3.88 12.61 -1.62
N ALA A 43 -3.91 11.83 -2.71
CA ALA A 43 -4.43 12.27 -3.99
C ALA A 43 -5.92 12.65 -3.94
N ALA A 44 -6.70 11.96 -3.11
CA ALA A 44 -8.13 12.23 -2.92
C ALA A 44 -8.41 13.62 -2.31
N LEU A 45 -7.43 14.21 -1.60
CA LEU A 45 -7.54 15.58 -1.09
C LEU A 45 -7.32 16.63 -2.19
N LEU A 46 -6.56 16.29 -3.23
CA LEU A 46 -6.30 17.17 -4.38
C LEU A 46 -7.32 16.99 -5.50
N TYR A 47 -7.78 15.75 -5.68
CA TYR A 47 -8.65 15.33 -6.78
C TYR A 47 -9.92 14.65 -6.24
N PRO A 48 -10.77 15.37 -5.48
CA PRO A 48 -11.93 14.80 -4.80
C PRO A 48 -12.98 14.23 -5.76
N ARG A 49 -12.96 14.61 -7.04
CA ARG A 49 -13.86 14.03 -8.05
C ARG A 49 -13.59 12.54 -8.30
N ALA A 50 -12.38 12.06 -7.97
CA ALA A 50 -11.96 10.66 -8.10
C ALA A 50 -12.28 10.05 -9.48
N GLU A 51 -12.09 10.81 -10.55
CA GLU A 51 -12.47 10.43 -11.93
C GLU A 51 -11.87 9.08 -12.34
N SER A 52 -10.62 8.82 -11.97
CA SER A 52 -9.94 7.54 -12.20
C SER A 52 -10.59 6.34 -11.51
N LYS A 53 -11.41 6.57 -10.48
CA LYS A 53 -12.16 5.54 -9.75
C LYS A 53 -13.59 5.43 -10.28
N ILE A 54 -14.33 6.54 -10.31
CA ILE A 54 -15.75 6.54 -10.67
C ILE A 54 -15.99 6.07 -12.11
N LEU A 55 -15.08 6.40 -13.06
CA LEU A 55 -15.20 5.95 -14.45
C LEU A 55 -15.00 4.43 -14.61
N ALA A 56 -14.39 3.78 -13.62
CA ALA A 56 -14.26 2.34 -13.55
C ALA A 56 -15.41 1.67 -12.75
N GLY A 57 -16.40 2.44 -12.28
CA GLY A 57 -17.51 1.94 -11.44
C GLY A 57 -17.14 1.75 -9.96
N VAL A 58 -15.97 2.24 -9.53
CA VAL A 58 -15.56 2.19 -8.12
C VAL A 58 -16.32 3.23 -7.31
N THR A 59 -16.89 2.80 -6.18
CA THR A 59 -17.65 3.66 -5.25
C THR A 59 -17.03 3.72 -3.86
N THR A 60 -16.13 2.80 -3.54
CA THR A 60 -15.39 2.78 -2.28
C THR A 60 -13.96 2.41 -2.55
N ASP A 61 -13.02 3.17 -1.98
CA ASP A 61 -11.61 2.86 -2.02
C ASP A 61 -11.07 2.52 -0.62
N VAL A 62 -10.14 1.58 -0.57
CA VAL A 62 -9.40 1.20 0.64
C VAL A 62 -7.94 1.56 0.41
N SER A 63 -7.50 2.60 1.12
CA SER A 63 -6.20 3.26 0.99
C SER A 63 -5.33 3.00 2.22
N GLY A 64 -4.12 3.56 2.24
CA GLY A 64 -3.16 3.28 3.31
C GLY A 64 -2.57 1.87 3.24
N ASN A 65 -2.46 1.30 2.03
CA ASN A 65 -1.89 -0.02 1.79
C ASN A 65 -0.34 -0.02 1.85
N CYS A 66 0.25 -1.22 1.84
CA CYS A 66 1.69 -1.44 1.72
C CYS A 66 2.53 -0.71 2.79
N GLY A 67 1.97 -0.54 3.99
CA GLY A 67 2.65 0.10 5.12
C GLY A 67 2.76 1.63 5.03
N ALA A 68 2.21 2.26 4.00
CA ALA A 68 2.09 3.71 3.90
C ALA A 68 0.68 4.15 4.32
N SER A 69 0.54 5.35 4.88
CA SER A 69 -0.76 5.92 5.26
C SER A 69 -0.60 7.42 5.51
N PRO A 70 -1.68 8.22 5.54
CA PRO A 70 -1.57 9.64 5.77
C PRO A 70 -1.31 9.99 7.25
N PHE A 71 -1.34 9.00 8.14
CA PHE A 71 -1.09 9.13 9.57
C PHE A 71 -0.42 7.86 10.14
N PRO A 72 0.23 7.92 11.31
CA PRO A 72 0.65 9.14 11.98
C PRO A 72 1.70 9.87 11.13
N LEU A 73 1.60 11.20 11.09
CA LEU A 73 2.41 12.05 10.23
C LEU A 73 3.34 12.93 11.06
N VAL A 74 4.39 12.32 11.61
CA VAL A 74 5.35 13.02 12.48
C VAL A 74 6.79 12.80 12.05
N GLY A 75 7.69 13.64 12.57
CA GLY A 75 9.13 13.48 12.42
C GLY A 75 9.59 13.38 10.95
N GLU A 76 10.44 12.37 10.68
CA GLU A 76 11.00 12.14 9.36
C GLU A 76 9.94 11.72 8.33
N TYR A 77 8.92 10.97 8.75
CA TYR A 77 7.82 10.56 7.89
C TYR A 77 7.08 11.77 7.31
N ARG A 78 6.72 12.74 8.18
CA ARG A 78 6.10 14.00 7.75
C ARG A 78 6.97 14.77 6.76
N ARG A 79 8.27 14.92 7.04
CA ARG A 79 9.18 15.65 6.14
C ARG A 79 9.22 15.00 4.75
N ARG A 80 9.34 13.66 4.70
CA ARG A 80 9.36 12.92 3.42
C ARG A 80 8.06 13.09 2.65
N ARG A 81 6.91 12.90 3.30
CA ARG A 81 5.60 13.07 2.66
C ARG A 81 5.33 14.51 2.25
N GLN A 82 5.76 15.49 3.05
CA GLN A 82 5.61 16.91 2.70
C GLN A 82 6.46 17.29 1.47
N ALA A 83 7.67 16.73 1.33
CA ALA A 83 8.48 16.93 0.13
C ALA A 83 7.85 16.26 -1.12
N GLU A 84 7.22 15.11 -0.93
CA GLU A 84 6.55 14.35 -1.99
C GLU A 84 5.26 15.03 -2.46
N TRP A 85 4.38 15.42 -1.54
CA TRP A 85 3.04 15.94 -1.84
C TRP A 85 2.96 17.47 -1.86
N GLY A 86 3.86 18.16 -1.16
CA GLY A 86 3.94 19.62 -1.19
C GLY A 86 4.24 20.19 -2.58
N ARG A 87 4.99 19.46 -3.41
CA ARG A 87 5.22 19.84 -4.82
C ARG A 87 3.96 19.81 -5.67
N HIS A 88 2.91 19.13 -5.21
CA HIS A 88 1.58 19.11 -5.83
C HIS A 88 0.63 20.13 -5.20
N GLY A 89 1.13 21.00 -4.32
CA GLY A 89 0.34 22.02 -3.62
C GLY A 89 -0.37 21.52 -2.34
N LEU A 90 -0.13 20.27 -1.91
CA LEU A 90 -0.74 19.74 -0.70
C LEU A 90 0.07 20.13 0.54
N ILE A 91 -0.55 20.89 1.43
CA ILE A 91 0.00 21.20 2.75
C ILE A 91 -0.41 20.07 3.71
N LEU A 92 0.58 19.44 4.35
CA LEU A 92 0.37 18.38 5.34
C LEU A 92 0.51 18.98 6.75
N ASP A 93 -0.60 19.49 7.26
CA ASP A 93 -0.73 20.20 8.53
C ASP A 93 -1.34 19.38 9.67
N TRP A 94 -1.64 18.10 9.44
CA TRP A 94 -2.08 17.16 10.47
C TRP A 94 -0.96 16.21 10.93
N GLN A 95 -1.21 15.51 12.03
CA GLN A 95 -0.32 14.53 12.65
C GLN A 95 -1.03 13.22 12.98
N SER A 96 -2.29 13.27 13.43
CA SER A 96 -3.04 12.08 13.88
C SER A 96 -4.04 11.59 12.84
N ALA A 97 -4.60 10.40 13.06
CA ALA A 97 -5.68 9.87 12.23
C ALA A 97 -6.95 10.71 12.33
N ALA A 98 -7.31 11.16 13.53
CA ALA A 98 -8.47 12.03 13.76
C ALA A 98 -8.35 13.34 12.98
N GLU A 99 -7.21 14.03 13.06
CA GLU A 99 -6.98 15.28 12.32
C GLU A 99 -6.99 15.05 10.79
N TYR A 100 -6.49 13.91 10.31
CA TYR A 100 -6.60 13.55 8.90
C TYR A 100 -8.06 13.34 8.50
N PHE A 101 -8.87 12.66 9.32
CA PHE A 101 -10.28 12.43 9.03
C PHE A 101 -11.06 13.75 9.02
N ASP A 102 -10.81 14.67 9.96
CA ASP A 102 -11.38 16.02 9.93
C ASP A 102 -11.02 16.75 8.63
N ARG A 103 -9.74 16.66 8.21
CA ARG A 103 -9.26 17.24 6.96
C ARG A 103 -9.93 16.61 5.74
N ALA A 104 -10.12 15.30 5.76
CA ALA A 104 -10.76 14.54 4.71
C ALA A 104 -12.25 14.89 4.61
N GLU A 105 -12.97 15.00 5.72
CA GLU A 105 -14.38 15.40 5.77
C GLU A 105 -14.60 16.82 5.22
N ALA A 106 -13.67 17.74 5.48
CA ALA A 106 -13.70 19.09 4.90
C ALA A 106 -13.52 19.12 3.37
N SER A 107 -13.08 18.01 2.76
CA SER A 107 -12.97 17.83 1.31
C SER A 107 -13.71 16.57 0.85
N PRO A 108 -15.05 16.63 0.72
CA PRO A 108 -15.86 15.50 0.29
C PRO A 108 -15.37 14.90 -1.03
N CYS A 109 -15.33 13.58 -1.11
CA CYS A 109 -14.87 12.83 -2.27
C CYS A 109 -16.06 12.13 -2.95
N SER A 110 -16.01 11.93 -4.27
CA SER A 110 -17.04 11.19 -5.02
C SER A 110 -17.13 9.71 -4.64
N VAL A 111 -16.07 9.15 -4.03
CA VAL A 111 -16.05 7.78 -3.52
C VAL A 111 -15.96 7.76 -2.00
N ASN A 112 -16.51 6.72 -1.38
CA ASN A 112 -16.29 6.44 0.02
C ASN A 112 -14.81 6.12 0.23
N ARG A 113 -14.23 6.63 1.33
CA ARG A 113 -12.82 6.42 1.66
C ARG A 113 -12.69 5.59 2.92
N VAL A 114 -11.94 4.51 2.82
CA VAL A 114 -11.51 3.68 3.95
C VAL A 114 -9.99 3.75 4.00
N VAL A 115 -9.41 3.94 5.19
CA VAL A 115 -7.97 4.13 5.34
C VAL A 115 -7.41 3.16 6.37
N LEU A 116 -6.34 2.46 6.00
CA LEU A 116 -5.56 1.62 6.90
C LEU A 116 -4.42 2.44 7.54
N ALA A 117 -4.06 2.11 8.77
CA ALA A 117 -2.85 2.60 9.42
C ALA A 117 -1.65 1.80 8.92
N GLY A 118 -0.69 2.46 8.28
CA GLY A 118 0.50 1.85 7.72
C GLY A 118 1.58 1.59 8.76
N HIS A 119 2.05 0.35 8.88
CA HIS A 119 3.18 -0.03 9.73
C HIS A 119 4.43 0.78 9.41
N GLY A 120 4.72 1.02 8.12
CA GLY A 120 5.85 1.84 7.69
C GLY A 120 5.70 3.30 8.14
N ALA A 121 4.50 3.87 8.11
CA ALA A 121 4.21 5.21 8.63
C ALA A 121 4.39 5.29 10.15
N ILE A 122 3.86 4.32 10.89
CA ILE A 122 4.02 4.20 12.35
C ILE A 122 5.50 4.05 12.72
N ARG A 123 6.21 3.13 12.07
CA ARG A 123 7.63 2.88 12.34
C ARG A 123 8.50 4.09 11.96
N ALA A 124 8.28 4.72 10.81
CA ALA A 124 9.01 5.93 10.41
C ALA A 124 8.75 7.11 11.37
N SER A 125 7.54 7.18 11.94
CA SER A 125 7.15 8.21 12.90
C SER A 125 7.78 8.06 14.29
N VAL A 126 8.15 6.84 14.68
CA VAL A 126 8.71 6.54 16.01
C VAL A 126 10.21 6.26 15.94
N VAL A 127 10.62 5.32 15.09
CA VAL A 127 11.99 4.80 14.96
C VAL A 127 12.78 5.52 13.87
N GLY A 128 12.07 6.08 12.89
CA GLY A 128 12.66 6.61 11.65
C GLY A 128 13.01 5.50 10.65
N TYR A 129 13.93 5.80 9.75
CA TYR A 129 14.40 4.89 8.69
C TYR A 129 15.66 4.09 9.05
N ALA A 130 15.96 3.98 10.35
CA ALA A 130 17.10 3.22 10.85
C ALA A 130 16.84 1.70 10.78
N ASP A 131 17.85 0.94 10.35
CA ASP A 131 17.87 -0.52 10.38
C ASP A 131 18.23 -1.01 11.79
N ARG A 132 17.24 -0.95 12.69
CA ARG A 132 17.35 -1.45 14.06
C ARG A 132 16.01 -1.90 14.60
N ARG A 133 16.05 -2.71 15.64
CA ARG A 133 14.86 -3.05 16.42
C ARG A 133 14.40 -1.84 17.23
N PRO A 134 13.08 -1.60 17.37
CA PRO A 134 12.56 -0.61 18.30
C PRO A 134 12.86 -1.01 19.75
N SER A 135 13.12 -0.03 20.61
CA SER A 135 13.18 -0.21 22.06
C SER A 135 11.82 -0.63 22.62
N ALA A 136 11.76 -1.07 23.88
CA ALA A 136 10.48 -1.40 24.52
C ALA A 136 9.53 -0.19 24.57
N GLU A 137 10.07 1.00 24.82
CA GLU A 137 9.31 2.25 24.83
C GLU A 137 8.79 2.61 23.42
N GLU A 138 9.64 2.49 22.41
CA GLU A 138 9.27 2.73 21.01
C GLU A 138 8.19 1.74 20.55
N ARG A 139 8.31 0.45 20.88
CA ARG A 139 7.26 -0.55 20.61
C ARG A 139 5.95 -0.17 21.29
N GLY A 140 5.99 0.24 22.56
CA GLY A 140 4.81 0.72 23.29
C GLY A 140 4.15 1.92 22.61
N ARG A 141 4.96 2.85 22.08
CA ARG A 141 4.47 4.01 21.33
C ARG A 141 3.86 3.61 19.99
N MET A 142 4.47 2.68 19.27
CA MET A 142 3.93 2.16 17.99
C MET A 142 2.56 1.50 18.19
N ARG A 143 2.37 0.71 19.26
CA ARG A 143 1.07 0.14 19.62
C ARG A 143 0.02 1.21 19.89
N ARG A 144 0.36 2.21 20.72
CA ARG A 144 -0.56 3.32 21.05
C ARG A 144 -1.02 4.05 19.80
N LEU A 145 -0.09 4.41 18.90
CA LEU A 145 -0.43 5.09 17.65
C LEU A 145 -1.35 4.26 16.75
N LEU A 146 -1.18 2.92 16.72
CA LEU A 146 -2.08 2.05 15.99
C LEU A 146 -3.48 2.01 16.62
N VAL A 147 -3.57 1.85 17.94
CA VAL A 147 -4.84 1.83 18.67
C VAL A 147 -5.58 3.16 18.49
N GLU A 148 -4.89 4.29 18.72
CA GLU A 148 -5.44 5.63 18.51
C GLU A 148 -5.94 5.83 17.07
N ALA A 149 -5.21 5.30 16.08
CA ALA A 149 -5.63 5.39 14.68
C ALA A 149 -6.91 4.57 14.42
N ILE A 150 -7.02 3.36 14.97
CA ILE A 150 -8.21 2.51 14.82
C ILE A 150 -9.41 3.12 15.55
N GLU A 151 -9.21 3.64 16.77
CA GLU A 151 -10.25 4.34 17.55
C GLU A 151 -10.77 5.59 16.83
N ALA A 152 -9.90 6.30 16.10
CA ALA A 152 -10.29 7.43 15.27
C ALA A 152 -11.03 7.05 13.99
N GLY A 153 -11.04 5.76 13.59
CA GLY A 153 -11.76 5.27 12.41
C GLY A 153 -10.90 4.58 11.35
N ALA A 154 -9.60 4.38 11.58
CA ALA A 154 -8.79 3.56 10.66
C ALA A 154 -9.29 2.11 10.67
N TRP A 155 -9.46 1.52 9.49
CA TRP A 155 -10.12 0.22 9.36
C TRP A 155 -9.22 -0.98 9.76
N GLY A 156 -7.91 -0.76 9.83
CA GLY A 156 -6.95 -1.81 10.10
C GLY A 156 -5.51 -1.36 9.97
N LEU A 157 -4.61 -2.34 10.00
CA LEU A 157 -3.18 -2.21 9.84
C LEU A 157 -2.78 -2.67 8.43
N SER A 158 -1.83 -1.98 7.80
CA SER A 158 -1.15 -2.49 6.60
C SER A 158 0.36 -2.59 6.82
N SER A 159 1.05 -3.50 6.12
CA SER A 159 2.51 -3.58 6.11
C SER A 159 3.09 -3.60 4.71
N GLY A 160 4.31 -3.08 4.57
CA GLY A 160 5.10 -3.06 3.35
C GLY A 160 6.51 -3.54 3.63
N LEU A 161 6.70 -4.86 3.56
CA LEU A 161 7.91 -5.51 4.07
C LEU A 161 9.05 -5.60 3.06
N ILE A 162 8.79 -5.20 1.81
CA ILE A 162 9.83 -5.08 0.79
C ILE A 162 10.57 -3.72 0.89
N TYR A 163 9.93 -2.70 1.47
CA TYR A 163 10.44 -1.32 1.51
C TYR A 163 10.89 -0.88 2.92
N PRO A 164 11.92 -0.02 3.04
CA PRO A 164 12.19 0.67 4.30
C PRO A 164 11.04 1.63 4.68
N PRO A 165 10.72 1.74 5.98
CA PRO A 165 11.36 1.06 7.09
C PRO A 165 10.77 -0.33 7.40
N GLY A 166 9.70 -0.74 6.71
CA GLY A 166 8.96 -1.97 6.99
C GLY A 166 9.81 -3.24 6.84
N CYS A 167 10.77 -3.23 5.91
CA CYS A 167 11.68 -4.35 5.68
C CYS A 167 12.59 -4.68 6.87
N TYR A 168 12.79 -3.76 7.82
CA TYR A 168 13.60 -3.98 9.01
C TYR A 168 12.82 -4.64 10.17
N ALA A 169 11.50 -4.70 10.07
CA ALA A 169 10.67 -5.33 11.10
C ALA A 169 10.81 -6.85 11.05
N ASP A 170 10.87 -7.46 12.23
CA ASP A 170 10.77 -8.91 12.39
C ASP A 170 9.31 -9.36 12.53
N VAL A 171 9.10 -10.67 12.53
CA VAL A 171 7.77 -11.26 12.67
C VAL A 171 7.17 -10.95 14.05
N ASP A 172 7.99 -10.80 15.09
CA ASP A 172 7.52 -10.49 16.44
C ASP A 172 6.93 -9.08 16.52
N GLU A 173 7.58 -8.07 15.93
CA GLU A 173 7.06 -6.71 15.82
C GLU A 173 5.74 -6.66 15.06
N LEU A 174 5.64 -7.40 13.95
CA LEU A 174 4.41 -7.44 13.14
C LEU A 174 3.28 -8.18 13.86
N ALA A 175 3.55 -9.34 14.47
CA ALA A 175 2.57 -10.11 15.21
C ALA A 175 2.03 -9.35 16.42
N ASP A 176 2.89 -8.54 17.05
CA ASP A 176 2.54 -7.68 18.18
C ASP A 176 1.55 -6.58 17.78
N LEU A 177 1.82 -5.84 16.70
CA LEU A 177 0.89 -4.83 16.18
C LEU A 177 -0.38 -5.45 15.60
N ALA A 178 -0.25 -6.56 14.88
CA ALA A 178 -1.39 -7.29 14.33
C ALA A 178 -2.33 -7.80 15.44
N ARG A 179 -1.79 -8.16 16.62
CA ARG A 179 -2.62 -8.53 17.78
C ARG A 179 -3.44 -7.35 18.29
N CYS A 180 -2.84 -6.16 18.39
CA CYS A 180 -3.61 -4.95 18.73
C CYS A 180 -4.73 -4.68 17.72
N ALA A 181 -4.47 -4.87 16.42
CA ALA A 181 -5.50 -4.76 15.39
C ALA A 181 -6.61 -5.82 15.58
N ALA A 182 -6.25 -7.07 15.88
CA ALA A 182 -7.21 -8.14 16.14
C ALA A 182 -8.10 -7.87 17.35
N GLU A 183 -7.53 -7.37 18.46
CA GLU A 183 -8.25 -7.01 19.69
C GLU A 183 -9.29 -5.91 19.44
N ALA A 184 -9.00 -4.99 18.50
CA ALA A 184 -9.94 -3.95 18.06
C ALA A 184 -10.95 -4.43 16.98
N GLY A 185 -10.93 -5.71 16.61
CA GLY A 185 -11.75 -6.26 15.52
C GLY A 185 -11.34 -5.78 14.12
N ALA A 186 -10.19 -5.11 14.02
CA ALA A 186 -9.69 -4.50 12.80
C ALA A 186 -9.02 -5.55 11.88
N PHE A 187 -8.61 -5.09 10.70
CA PHE A 187 -8.08 -5.93 9.64
C PHE A 187 -6.55 -5.79 9.49
N TYR A 188 -5.87 -6.78 8.89
CA TYR A 188 -4.44 -6.70 8.56
C TYR A 188 -4.18 -6.99 7.08
N SER A 189 -3.56 -6.04 6.38
CA SER A 189 -3.12 -6.17 5.00
C SER A 189 -1.59 -6.23 4.90
N SER A 190 -1.02 -7.00 3.97
CA SER A 190 0.44 -7.07 3.83
C SER A 190 0.90 -7.14 2.38
N HIS A 191 1.71 -6.16 2.00
CA HIS A 191 2.70 -6.34 0.94
C HIS A 191 3.90 -7.07 1.54
N ILE A 192 3.98 -8.35 1.20
CA ILE A 192 4.94 -9.30 1.75
C ILE A 192 6.40 -8.96 1.38
N ARG A 193 7.32 -9.56 2.13
CA ARG A 193 8.75 -9.23 2.09
C ARG A 193 9.43 -9.51 0.75
N ASN A 194 8.93 -10.49 0.02
CA ASN A 194 9.47 -10.89 -1.26
C ASN A 194 8.36 -11.44 -2.17
N GLU A 195 8.38 -11.05 -3.44
CA GLU A 195 7.39 -11.48 -4.43
C GLU A 195 8.01 -12.32 -5.55
N GLY A 196 9.29 -12.67 -5.44
CA GLY A 196 10.06 -13.43 -6.42
C GLY A 196 10.68 -14.68 -5.79
N ASP A 197 12.00 -14.68 -5.63
CA ASP A 197 12.76 -15.88 -5.25
C ASP A 197 12.34 -16.46 -3.90
N ALA A 198 11.97 -15.62 -2.94
CA ALA A 198 11.51 -16.04 -1.63
C ALA A 198 9.99 -15.84 -1.43
N LEU A 199 9.21 -15.90 -2.52
CA LEU A 199 7.75 -15.67 -2.48
C LEU A 199 7.05 -16.60 -1.48
N LEU A 200 7.39 -17.89 -1.49
CA LEU A 200 6.68 -18.88 -0.69
C LEU A 200 6.98 -18.70 0.81
N GLU A 201 8.24 -18.42 1.14
CA GLU A 201 8.73 -18.10 2.47
C GLU A 201 8.10 -16.80 2.99
N ALA A 202 7.93 -15.80 2.11
CA ALA A 202 7.27 -14.55 2.46
C ALA A 202 5.77 -14.73 2.73
N ILE A 203 5.09 -15.62 2.00
CA ILE A 203 3.72 -16.04 2.30
C ILE A 203 3.65 -16.75 3.64
N ASP A 204 4.58 -17.68 3.90
CA ASP A 204 4.62 -18.43 5.16
C ASP A 204 4.83 -17.48 6.35
N GLY A 205 5.68 -16.46 6.21
CA GLY A 205 5.86 -15.40 7.21
C GLY A 205 4.60 -14.54 7.44
N PHE A 206 3.86 -14.20 6.38
CA PHE A 206 2.56 -13.53 6.51
C PHE A 206 1.55 -14.40 7.29
N LEU A 207 1.45 -15.68 6.93
CA LEU A 207 0.56 -16.62 7.60
C LEU A 207 0.95 -16.82 9.07
N ASP A 208 2.25 -16.78 9.41
CA ASP A 208 2.70 -16.83 10.81
C ASP A 208 2.23 -15.61 11.61
N VAL A 209 2.35 -14.39 11.06
CA VAL A 209 1.81 -13.17 11.70
C VAL A 209 0.31 -13.31 11.96
N VAL A 210 -0.45 -13.76 10.97
CA VAL A 210 -1.91 -13.95 11.10
C VAL A 210 -2.23 -15.00 12.16
N ARG A 211 -1.53 -16.14 12.15
CA ARG A 211 -1.74 -17.22 13.13
C ARG A 211 -1.41 -16.81 14.57
N ARG A 212 -0.34 -16.06 14.76
CA ARG A 212 0.13 -15.62 16.09
C ARG A 212 -0.67 -14.46 16.68
N SER A 213 -1.35 -13.69 15.84
CA SER A 213 -2.16 -12.54 16.26
C SER A 213 -3.66 -12.83 16.33
N GLY A 214 -4.15 -13.81 15.56
CA GLY A 214 -5.57 -14.06 15.39
C GLY A 214 -6.30 -13.02 14.53
N VAL A 215 -5.56 -12.12 13.87
CA VAL A 215 -6.14 -11.08 13.01
C VAL A 215 -6.74 -11.67 11.74
N ARG A 216 -7.67 -10.95 11.11
CA ARG A 216 -8.10 -11.25 9.73
C ARG A 216 -7.08 -10.67 8.75
N GLY A 217 -6.58 -11.46 7.81
CA GLY A 217 -5.48 -11.10 6.92
C GLY A 217 -5.87 -10.98 5.44
N GLN A 218 -5.28 -10.03 4.71
CA GLN A 218 -5.22 -10.00 3.25
C GLN A 218 -3.78 -9.89 2.80
N LEU A 219 -3.41 -10.80 1.91
CA LEU A 219 -2.17 -10.70 1.17
C LEU A 219 -2.40 -9.77 -0.02
N SER A 220 -1.70 -8.63 -0.02
CA SER A 220 -1.83 -7.62 -1.05
C SER A 220 -1.32 -8.11 -2.40
N HIS A 221 -2.06 -7.82 -3.47
CA HIS A 221 -1.65 -7.92 -4.87
C HIS A 221 -0.77 -9.15 -5.20
N LEU A 222 -1.26 -10.35 -4.87
CA LEU A 222 -0.51 -11.61 -4.95
C LEU A 222 0.13 -11.80 -6.33
N LYS A 223 1.46 -11.97 -6.39
CA LYS A 223 2.18 -12.16 -7.66
C LYS A 223 3.45 -12.98 -7.51
N ALA A 224 3.94 -13.48 -8.65
CA ALA A 224 5.25 -14.08 -8.80
C ALA A 224 6.06 -13.24 -9.79
N SER A 225 7.01 -12.48 -9.27
CA SER A 225 7.88 -11.57 -10.02
C SER A 225 9.10 -12.30 -10.57
N GLY A 226 9.38 -12.08 -11.86
CA GLY A 226 10.46 -12.75 -12.58
C GLY A 226 10.04 -14.11 -13.14
N ALA A 227 10.45 -14.40 -14.38
CA ALA A 227 10.05 -15.62 -15.09
C ALA A 227 10.45 -16.91 -14.35
N ALA A 228 11.58 -16.87 -13.64
CA ALA A 228 12.07 -17.97 -12.81
C ALA A 228 11.17 -18.31 -11.60
N ASN A 229 10.14 -17.50 -11.31
CA ASN A 229 9.26 -17.66 -10.16
C ASN A 229 7.81 -18.00 -10.53
N TRP A 230 7.43 -17.92 -11.80
CA TRP A 230 6.02 -18.08 -12.23
C TRP A 230 5.42 -19.43 -11.84
N GLN A 231 6.23 -20.48 -11.85
CA GLN A 231 5.84 -21.83 -11.44
C GLN A 231 5.45 -21.94 -9.95
N LYS A 232 5.76 -20.94 -9.11
CA LYS A 232 5.41 -20.91 -7.69
C LYS A 232 3.95 -20.52 -7.43
N MET A 233 3.26 -19.96 -8.43
CA MET A 233 1.88 -19.44 -8.25
C MET A 233 0.86 -20.50 -7.80
N PRO A 234 0.82 -21.73 -8.35
CA PRO A 234 -0.07 -22.77 -7.85
C PRO A 234 0.15 -23.07 -6.36
N ASP A 235 1.41 -23.13 -5.92
CA ASP A 235 1.77 -23.38 -4.53
C ASP A 235 1.45 -22.20 -3.60
N ALA A 236 1.59 -20.97 -4.08
CA ALA A 236 1.16 -19.78 -3.35
C ALA A 236 -0.36 -19.79 -3.08
N ILE A 237 -1.15 -20.11 -4.11
CA ILE A 237 -2.62 -20.21 -3.99
C ILE A 237 -2.99 -21.36 -3.05
N ARG A 238 -2.32 -22.51 -3.16
CA ARG A 238 -2.54 -23.66 -2.30
C ARG A 238 -2.30 -23.32 -0.83
N ARG A 239 -1.18 -22.67 -0.48
CA ARG A 239 -0.90 -22.22 0.90
C ARG A 239 -2.02 -21.37 1.51
N LEU A 240 -2.56 -20.42 0.75
CA LEU A 240 -3.67 -19.58 1.23
C LEU A 240 -4.96 -20.39 1.41
N ARG A 241 -5.23 -21.37 0.54
CA ARG A 241 -6.38 -22.27 0.67
C ARG A 241 -6.25 -23.21 1.85
N ASP A 242 -5.06 -23.77 2.07
CA ASP A 242 -4.76 -24.67 3.17
C ASP A 242 -4.91 -23.90 4.50
N ALA A 243 -4.29 -22.72 4.61
CA ALA A 243 -4.44 -21.84 5.77
C ALA A 243 -5.90 -21.52 6.11
N ARG A 244 -6.72 -21.23 5.09
CA ARG A 244 -8.15 -20.99 5.29
C ARG A 244 -8.91 -22.24 5.74
N SER A 245 -8.53 -23.42 5.23
CA SER A 245 -9.10 -24.70 5.65
C SER A 245 -8.72 -25.03 7.10
N ASP A 246 -7.54 -24.60 7.53
CA ASP A 246 -7.06 -24.69 8.92
C ASP A 246 -7.70 -23.64 9.86
N GLY A 247 -8.65 -22.84 9.37
CA GLY A 247 -9.43 -21.88 10.16
C GLY A 247 -8.87 -20.45 10.19
N LEU A 248 -7.78 -20.15 9.48
CA LEU A 248 -7.27 -18.78 9.39
C LEU A 248 -8.18 -17.93 8.48
N ALA A 249 -8.56 -16.75 8.95
CA ALA A 249 -9.32 -15.78 8.17
C ALA A 249 -8.42 -14.99 7.21
N VAL A 250 -8.00 -15.64 6.12
CA VAL A 250 -7.10 -15.06 5.11
C VAL A 250 -7.72 -14.93 3.72
N THR A 251 -7.42 -13.83 3.04
CA THR A 251 -7.76 -13.58 1.64
C THR A 251 -6.56 -12.98 0.89
N ALA A 252 -6.73 -12.71 -0.40
CA ALA A 252 -5.76 -11.99 -1.22
C ALA A 252 -6.48 -11.22 -2.32
N ASP A 253 -5.87 -10.13 -2.79
CA ASP A 253 -6.31 -9.42 -3.99
C ASP A 253 -5.28 -9.54 -5.12
N ARG A 254 -5.68 -9.04 -6.29
CA ARG A 254 -4.80 -8.89 -7.45
C ARG A 254 -5.35 -7.83 -8.39
N TYR A 255 -4.47 -7.13 -9.08
CA TYR A 255 -4.81 -6.33 -10.25
C TYR A 255 -4.63 -7.14 -11.55
N PRO A 256 -5.45 -6.91 -12.60
CA PRO A 256 -5.47 -7.73 -13.81
C PRO A 256 -4.41 -7.29 -14.85
N TYR A 257 -3.17 -7.09 -14.43
CA TYR A 257 -2.06 -6.67 -15.30
C TYR A 257 -0.82 -7.52 -15.08
N LEU A 258 -0.01 -7.66 -16.13
CA LEU A 258 1.26 -8.40 -16.10
C LEU A 258 2.43 -7.57 -15.55
N ALA A 259 2.26 -6.25 -15.45
CA ALA A 259 3.28 -5.32 -14.97
C ALA A 259 2.93 -4.76 -13.59
N SER A 260 3.95 -4.61 -12.73
CA SER A 260 3.87 -3.86 -11.47
C SER A 260 4.37 -2.42 -11.67
N MET A 261 4.00 -1.53 -10.76
CA MET A 261 4.51 -0.15 -10.70
C MET A 261 4.93 0.18 -9.27
N THR A 262 6.10 0.79 -9.11
CA THR A 262 6.63 1.31 -7.83
C THR A 262 7.69 2.38 -8.12
N ASP A 263 8.21 3.02 -7.08
CA ASP A 263 9.27 4.01 -7.21
C ASP A 263 10.59 3.37 -7.69
N LEU A 264 11.34 4.09 -8.53
CA LEU A 264 12.55 3.56 -9.18
C LEU A 264 13.66 3.23 -8.17
N ASP A 265 13.78 4.04 -7.11
CA ASP A 265 14.72 3.81 -6.01
C ASP A 265 14.42 2.49 -5.29
N SER A 266 13.14 2.23 -5.04
CA SER A 266 12.60 1.08 -4.33
C SER A 266 12.71 -0.20 -5.16
N LEU A 267 12.67 -0.08 -6.49
CA LEU A 267 12.88 -1.21 -7.41
C LEU A 267 14.36 -1.60 -7.52
N LEU A 268 15.26 -0.63 -7.66
CA LEU A 268 16.65 -0.90 -8.03
C LEU A 268 17.61 -0.88 -6.83
N LEU A 269 17.51 0.12 -5.96
CA LEU A 269 18.52 0.34 -4.94
C LEU A 269 18.44 -0.75 -3.85
N PRO A 270 19.60 -1.26 -3.38
CA PRO A 270 19.60 -2.17 -2.24
C PRO A 270 19.09 -1.45 -0.97
N ASN A 271 18.45 -2.18 -0.06
CA ASN A 271 17.90 -1.61 1.19
C ASN A 271 18.93 -0.82 2.03
N TRP A 272 20.22 -1.18 1.98
CA TRP A 272 21.27 -0.43 2.68
C TRP A 272 21.52 0.95 2.07
N ALA A 273 21.20 1.17 0.79
CA ALA A 273 21.41 2.45 0.11
C ALA A 273 20.40 3.50 0.56
N VAL A 274 19.17 3.06 0.86
CA VAL A 274 18.02 3.89 1.27
C VAL A 274 17.86 3.99 2.80
N GLU A 275 18.64 3.23 3.56
CA GLU A 275 18.68 3.28 5.03
C GLU A 275 19.02 4.71 5.52
N GLY A 276 18.36 5.18 6.57
CA GLY A 276 18.61 6.54 7.09
C GLY A 276 18.00 7.66 6.23
N GLY A 277 17.13 7.30 5.28
CA GLY A 277 16.25 8.22 4.59
C GLY A 277 16.88 8.96 3.42
N ARG A 278 16.11 9.93 2.88
CA ARG A 278 16.35 10.57 1.58
C ARG A 278 17.69 11.29 1.49
N ASP A 279 18.07 12.05 2.52
CA ASP A 279 19.31 12.84 2.48
C ASP A 279 20.53 11.92 2.47
N THR A 280 20.48 10.82 3.22
CA THR A 280 21.53 9.80 3.27
C THR A 280 21.61 9.03 1.95
N GLU A 281 20.45 8.68 1.37
CA GLU A 281 20.35 8.07 0.05
C GLU A 281 21.00 8.95 -1.03
N LEU A 282 20.65 10.24 -1.08
CA LEU A 282 21.22 11.19 -2.03
C LEU A 282 22.74 11.37 -1.83
N ALA A 283 23.21 11.44 -0.58
CA ALA A 283 24.64 11.50 -0.28
C ALA A 283 25.38 10.25 -0.76
N ARG A 284 24.80 9.05 -0.57
CA ARG A 284 25.36 7.79 -1.08
C ARG A 284 25.29 7.70 -2.60
N LEU A 285 24.30 8.30 -3.26
CA LEU A 285 24.26 8.37 -4.73
C LEU A 285 25.29 9.36 -5.29
N ALA A 286 25.67 10.39 -4.53
CA ALA A 286 26.72 11.32 -4.94
C ALA A 286 28.12 10.68 -4.89
N ASP A 287 28.39 9.82 -3.89
CA ASP A 287 29.69 9.15 -3.75
C ASP A 287 29.95 8.11 -4.87
N PRO A 288 31.08 8.21 -5.62
CA PRO A 288 31.45 7.21 -6.62
C PRO A 288 31.68 5.80 -6.07
N ALA A 289 32.17 5.65 -4.83
CA ALA A 289 32.48 4.33 -4.28
C ALA A 289 31.22 3.54 -3.95
N THR A 290 30.28 4.17 -3.23
CA THR A 290 28.94 3.62 -2.98
C THR A 290 28.17 3.36 -4.27
N ARG A 291 28.20 4.26 -5.27
CA ARG A 291 27.56 4.00 -6.58
C ARG A 291 28.08 2.76 -7.27
N ARG A 292 29.40 2.54 -7.28
CA ARG A 292 29.99 1.31 -7.86
C ARG A 292 29.50 0.06 -7.13
N ARG A 293 29.42 0.12 -5.79
CA ARG A 293 28.86 -0.96 -4.98
C ARG A 293 27.40 -1.22 -5.32
N MET A 294 26.55 -0.19 -5.36
CA MET A 294 25.13 -0.31 -5.74
C MET A 294 24.96 -0.92 -7.13
N ALA A 295 25.73 -0.46 -8.12
CA ALA A 295 25.68 -1.02 -9.48
C ALA A 295 26.12 -2.49 -9.51
N GLY A 296 27.08 -2.89 -8.68
CA GLY A 296 27.45 -4.29 -8.49
C GLY A 296 26.30 -5.11 -7.88
N ASP A 297 25.65 -4.59 -6.84
CA ASP A 297 24.53 -5.25 -6.17
C ASP A 297 23.33 -5.43 -7.11
N ILE A 298 22.99 -4.40 -7.90
CA ILE A 298 21.91 -4.44 -8.90
C ILE A 298 22.18 -5.55 -9.93
N ARG A 299 23.38 -5.60 -10.51
CA ARG A 299 23.74 -6.63 -11.50
C ARG A 299 23.75 -8.04 -10.93
N ARG A 300 24.08 -8.21 -9.64
CA ARG A 300 24.02 -9.53 -8.99
C ARG A 300 22.58 -9.97 -8.72
N ARG A 301 21.70 -9.04 -8.37
CA ARG A 301 20.27 -9.32 -8.12
C ARG A 301 19.49 -9.57 -9.41
N HIS A 302 19.87 -8.89 -10.48
CA HIS A 302 19.22 -8.97 -11.79
C HIS A 302 20.27 -9.30 -12.85
N PRO A 303 20.70 -10.59 -12.92
CA PRO A 303 21.74 -11.02 -13.86
C PRO A 303 21.26 -11.04 -15.32
N GLU A 304 19.95 -10.98 -15.57
CA GLU A 304 19.38 -11.04 -16.92
C GLU A 304 19.76 -9.80 -17.74
N SER A 305 20.31 -10.02 -18.94
CA SER A 305 20.79 -8.95 -19.80
C SER A 305 19.70 -7.99 -20.28
N ASP A 306 18.45 -8.47 -20.36
CA ASP A 306 17.28 -7.72 -20.81
C ASP A 306 16.48 -7.10 -19.65
N TYR A 307 16.94 -7.24 -18.40
CA TYR A 307 16.21 -6.73 -17.23
C TYR A 307 15.87 -5.24 -17.35
N PHE A 308 16.84 -4.42 -17.75
CA PHE A 308 16.65 -2.96 -17.93
C PHE A 308 15.79 -2.60 -19.15
N GLU A 309 15.56 -3.53 -20.08
CA GLU A 309 14.63 -3.35 -21.20
C GLU A 309 13.17 -3.49 -20.74
N ARG A 310 12.95 -4.16 -19.59
CA ARG A 310 11.61 -4.42 -19.04
C ARG A 310 11.15 -3.36 -18.03
N ILE A 311 12.01 -2.41 -17.66
CA ILE A 311 11.66 -1.32 -16.74
C ILE A 311 11.31 -0.08 -17.55
N LEU A 312 10.01 0.22 -17.60
CA LEU A 312 9.44 1.40 -18.25
C LEU A 312 9.33 2.56 -17.25
N ILE A 313 9.75 3.76 -17.65
CA ILE A 313 9.49 4.98 -16.88
C ILE A 313 8.07 5.45 -17.19
N ALA A 314 7.14 5.13 -16.29
CA ALA A 314 5.72 5.47 -16.47
C ALA A 314 5.42 6.96 -16.21
N ALA A 315 6.13 7.57 -15.26
CA ALA A 315 5.98 8.97 -14.91
C ALA A 315 7.25 9.51 -14.26
N VAL A 316 7.43 10.82 -14.34
CA VAL A 316 8.42 11.57 -13.56
C VAL A 316 7.71 12.71 -12.85
N THR A 317 8.38 13.30 -11.85
CA THR A 317 7.87 14.52 -11.20
C THR A 317 7.68 15.64 -12.22
N ALA A 318 6.79 16.60 -11.98
CA ALA A 318 6.51 17.70 -12.93
C ALA A 318 7.78 18.44 -13.42
N HIS A 319 8.78 18.61 -12.55
CA HIS A 319 10.09 19.23 -12.87
C HIS A 319 11.18 18.23 -13.30
N GLY A 320 10.83 16.96 -13.49
CA GLY A 320 11.75 15.92 -13.94
C GLY A 320 11.91 15.91 -15.46
N PRO A 321 12.82 15.06 -15.99
CA PRO A 321 13.03 14.91 -17.42
C PRO A 321 11.81 14.26 -18.08
N GLN A 322 10.88 15.06 -18.61
CA GLN A 322 9.64 14.54 -19.21
C GLN A 322 9.91 13.71 -20.48
N ASP A 323 11.06 13.93 -21.13
CA ASP A 323 11.48 13.25 -22.34
C ASP A 323 11.82 11.77 -22.14
N VAL A 324 11.96 11.31 -20.89
CA VAL A 324 12.19 9.88 -20.58
C VAL A 324 10.90 9.10 -20.30
N VAL A 325 9.77 9.78 -20.14
CA VAL A 325 8.48 9.12 -19.91
C VAL A 325 8.10 8.28 -21.13
N GLY A 326 7.67 7.04 -20.89
CA GLY A 326 7.39 6.06 -21.95
C GLY A 326 8.62 5.37 -22.54
N LYS A 327 9.83 5.69 -22.06
CA LYS A 327 11.07 4.98 -22.42
C LYS A 327 11.43 3.94 -21.37
N THR A 328 12.10 2.87 -21.81
CA THR A 328 12.70 1.89 -20.90
C THR A 328 14.03 2.41 -20.37
N LEU A 329 14.52 1.89 -19.24
CA LEU A 329 15.84 2.28 -18.72
C LEU A 329 16.96 2.04 -19.75
N ARG A 330 16.84 1.00 -20.57
CA ARG A 330 17.79 0.75 -21.67
C ARG A 330 17.77 1.83 -22.75
N GLN A 331 16.63 2.43 -23.03
CA GLN A 331 16.49 3.49 -24.04
C GLN A 331 16.97 4.86 -23.55
N VAL A 332 17.09 5.05 -22.23
CA VAL A 332 17.57 6.28 -21.60
C VAL A 332 19.10 6.27 -21.41
N ALA A 333 19.69 5.09 -21.26
CA ALA A 333 21.12 4.88 -21.08
C ALA A 333 21.92 5.03 -22.38
#